data_AF-A0A4Y2CU18-F1
#
_entry.id   AF-A0A4Y2CU18-F1
#
_cell.length_a   1.000
_cell.length_b   1.000
_cell.length_c   1.000
_cell.angle_alpha   90.00
_cell.angle_beta   90.00
_cell.angle_gamma   90.00
#
_symmetry.space_group_name_H-M   'P 1'
#
loop_
_entity.id
_entity.type
_entity.pdbx_description
1 polymer ?
#
loop_
_entity_poly.entity_id
_entity_poly.type
_entity_poly.pdbx_seq_one_letter_code
_entity_poly.pdbx_strand_id
1 'polypeptide(L)'
;MVRSPKITWNGYKINRVKSFKYLGIHVDDRLNWLEHINKQGEKAIKMQQNLKRIAGGNWGISQIHIWTLYKTVIERMLAHGSSAWCLNPTFKMKRKLSSIQRPFLLHISGAHRTTPTAALQTILGIPPLQFELQFEARFTSIYRLRIPIPPFITDTQPHDLEMKATGWSTHPSEHLKPNQISFEDGEAYIARKDIINIFTDGLKTEHGVGAAFCVLTNDIWAYQWSAKLSDNNTVFQAELTALHEAVIYASRLPNHNTSNIHVDNRASIMASSNSKSTNETARKIFKILLSNPRIKVSWVKAHAGNIGNERADQLTKDATQHGQPYSHTKLPKPYIKGLLRKRMPEEWQTLWKNGDTGRKIYNIMPSVSLRPTNWIREDVIFFSQHGPFPADLKRFHLSDSDYCSCGGIGTALHYATECIYTVSWHMRKPAPNFEQEWLKRVANNLVSRQKIREIIKFISENRDLFRPP
;
A
#
# COMPACT_ATOMS: atom_id res chain seq x y z
N MET A 1 -39.36 32.74 14.35
CA MET A 1 -38.47 32.09 13.36
C MET A 1 -38.08 33.12 12.31
N VAL A 2 -36.81 33.50 12.20
CA VAL A 2 -36.34 34.44 11.17
C VAL A 2 -36.38 33.73 9.81
N ARG A 3 -37.06 34.31 8.83
CA ARG A 3 -37.13 33.80 7.46
C ARG A 3 -35.71 33.79 6.87
N SER A 4 -35.25 32.64 6.38
CA SER A 4 -33.93 32.56 5.76
C SER A 4 -33.82 33.54 4.58
N PRO A 5 -32.65 34.18 4.37
CA PRO A 5 -32.47 35.16 3.30
C PRO A 5 -32.72 34.52 1.93
N LYS A 6 -33.41 35.25 1.04
CA LYS A 6 -33.59 34.84 -0.36
C LYS A 6 -32.31 35.16 -1.12
N ILE A 7 -31.56 34.15 -1.52
CA ILE A 7 -30.37 34.29 -2.34
C ILE A 7 -30.77 34.10 -3.81
N THR A 8 -30.32 35.00 -4.68
CA THR A 8 -30.50 34.88 -6.13
C THR A 8 -29.14 35.01 -6.83
N TRP A 9 -28.97 34.33 -7.95
CA TRP A 9 -27.78 34.41 -8.80
C TRP A 9 -28.24 34.45 -10.26
N ASN A 10 -27.85 35.48 -11.01
CA ASN A 10 -28.27 35.72 -12.40
C ASN A 10 -29.80 35.60 -12.60
N GLY A 11 -30.60 36.14 -11.67
CA GLY A 11 -32.07 36.08 -11.73
C GLY A 11 -32.68 34.75 -11.25
N TYR A 12 -31.88 33.73 -10.98
CA TYR A 12 -32.35 32.44 -10.48
C TYR A 12 -32.32 32.39 -8.95
N LYS A 13 -33.41 31.91 -8.34
CA LYS A 13 -33.48 31.67 -6.89
C LYS A 13 -32.60 30.48 -6.52
N ILE A 14 -31.64 30.68 -5.62
CA ILE A 14 -30.83 29.60 -5.05
C ILE A 14 -31.59 29.01 -3.87
N ASN A 15 -31.97 27.74 -3.98
CA ASN A 15 -32.65 27.01 -2.91
C ASN A 15 -31.63 26.52 -1.87
N ARG A 16 -31.92 26.79 -0.59
CA ARG A 16 -31.16 26.16 0.51
C ARG A 16 -31.55 24.69 0.60
N VAL A 17 -30.57 23.81 0.45
CA VAL A 17 -30.72 22.36 0.61
C VAL A 17 -29.88 21.89 1.79
N LYS A 18 -30.31 20.80 2.45
CA LYS A 18 -29.56 20.19 3.56
C LYS A 18 -28.31 19.44 3.09
N SER A 19 -28.28 19.05 1.83
CA SER A 19 -27.16 18.39 1.18
C SER A 19 -27.27 18.56 -0.32
N PHE A 20 -26.12 18.64 -0.99
CA PHE A 20 -26.03 18.65 -2.45
C PHE A 20 -24.92 17.72 -2.94
N LYS A 21 -25.04 17.26 -4.18
CA LYS A 21 -24.04 16.40 -4.83
C LYS A 21 -23.15 17.24 -5.74
N TYR A 22 -21.83 17.16 -5.55
CA TYR A 22 -20.83 17.79 -6.40
C TYR A 22 -19.73 16.79 -6.73
N LEU A 23 -19.49 16.53 -8.02
CA LEU A 23 -18.50 15.58 -8.53
C LEU A 23 -18.55 14.19 -7.85
N GLY A 24 -19.75 13.73 -7.45
CA GLY A 24 -19.94 12.42 -6.80
C GLY A 24 -19.84 12.45 -5.27
N ILE A 25 -19.46 13.58 -4.67
CA ILE A 25 -19.42 13.81 -3.23
C ILE A 25 -20.71 14.48 -2.78
N HIS A 26 -21.23 14.06 -1.62
CA HIS A 26 -22.39 14.71 -1.01
C HIS A 26 -21.88 15.64 0.09
N VAL A 27 -22.18 16.91 -0.02
CA VAL A 27 -21.77 17.94 0.93
C VAL A 27 -23.00 18.32 1.72
N ASP A 28 -23.06 17.91 2.98
CA ASP A 28 -24.15 18.27 3.90
C ASP A 28 -23.92 19.66 4.53
N ASP A 29 -25.01 20.30 4.95
CA ASP A 29 -25.04 21.66 5.50
C ASP A 29 -24.25 21.83 6.81
N ARG A 30 -23.81 20.73 7.43
CA ARG A 30 -22.99 20.70 8.65
C ARG A 30 -21.58 20.16 8.41
N LEU A 31 -21.22 19.79 7.19
CA LEU A 31 -19.95 19.14 6.84
C LEU A 31 -19.59 17.97 7.77
N ASN A 32 -20.59 17.19 8.20
CA ASN A 32 -20.37 16.01 9.04
C ASN A 32 -20.10 14.74 8.22
N TRP A 33 -20.35 14.80 6.91
CA TRP A 33 -20.09 13.79 5.88
C TRP A 33 -20.84 12.47 6.05
N LEU A 34 -21.77 12.38 7.01
CA LEU A 34 -22.52 11.15 7.25
C LEU A 34 -23.44 10.83 6.07
N GLU A 35 -24.05 11.83 5.44
CA GLU A 35 -24.86 11.60 4.25
C GLU A 35 -24.03 11.03 3.09
N HIS A 36 -22.83 11.57 2.88
CA HIS A 36 -21.90 11.02 1.89
C HIS A 36 -21.52 9.57 2.20
N ILE A 37 -21.11 9.29 3.44
CA ILE A 37 -20.75 7.94 3.87
C ILE A 37 -21.93 6.98 3.71
N ASN A 38 -23.16 7.41 4.02
CA ASN A 38 -24.37 6.62 3.83
C ASN A 38 -24.58 6.28 2.35
N LYS A 39 -24.53 7.28 1.47
CA LYS A 39 -24.72 7.09 0.02
C LYS A 39 -23.66 6.20 -0.59
N GLN A 40 -22.40 6.32 -0.16
CA GLN A 40 -21.33 5.43 -0.61
C GLN A 40 -21.48 4.01 -0.03
N GLY A 41 -21.91 3.89 1.23
CA GLY A 41 -22.24 2.61 1.86
C GLY A 41 -23.38 1.88 1.17
N GLU A 42 -24.46 2.58 0.80
CA GLU A 42 -25.60 2.01 0.04
C GLU A 42 -25.13 1.41 -1.30
N LYS A 43 -24.27 2.13 -2.03
CA LYS A 43 -23.67 1.63 -3.28
C LYS A 43 -22.81 0.39 -3.04
N ALA A 44 -22.01 0.40 -1.97
CA ALA A 44 -21.15 -0.73 -1.62
C ALA A 44 -21.97 -1.97 -1.29
N ILE A 45 -23.01 -1.81 -0.49
CA ILE A 45 -23.91 -2.91 -0.11
C ILE A 45 -24.64 -3.46 -1.34
N LYS A 46 -25.09 -2.61 -2.26
CA LYS A 46 -25.69 -3.07 -3.54
C LYS A 46 -24.71 -3.92 -4.35
N MET A 47 -23.45 -3.50 -4.44
CA MET A 47 -22.39 -4.31 -5.08
C MET A 47 -22.20 -5.64 -4.36
N GLN A 48 -22.18 -5.64 -3.03
CA GLN A 48 -22.08 -6.86 -2.24
C GLN A 48 -23.25 -7.83 -2.49
N GLN A 49 -24.48 -7.31 -2.59
CA GLN A 49 -25.66 -8.13 -2.87
C GLN A 49 -25.55 -8.81 -4.24
N ASN A 50 -25.01 -8.12 -5.24
CA ASN A 50 -24.76 -8.72 -6.55
C ASN A 50 -23.71 -9.83 -6.47
N LEU A 51 -22.61 -9.62 -5.74
CA LEU A 51 -21.59 -10.66 -5.52
C LEU A 51 -22.17 -11.89 -4.81
N LYS A 52 -23.06 -11.69 -3.83
CA LYS A 52 -23.74 -12.78 -3.12
C LYS A 52 -24.69 -13.61 -3.99
N ARG A 53 -25.11 -13.12 -5.16
CA ARG A 53 -25.96 -13.88 -6.09
C ARG A 53 -25.17 -14.93 -6.88
N ILE A 54 -23.88 -14.69 -7.10
CA ILE A 54 -23.00 -15.55 -7.89
C ILE A 54 -22.04 -16.39 -7.03
N ALA A 55 -21.93 -16.08 -5.73
CA ALA A 55 -21.13 -16.83 -4.78
C ALA A 55 -21.75 -16.78 -3.36
N GLY A 56 -21.90 -17.95 -2.76
CA GLY A 56 -22.30 -18.11 -1.37
C GLY A 56 -21.11 -18.14 -0.40
N GLY A 57 -21.38 -18.31 0.89
CA GLY A 57 -20.31 -18.47 1.89
C GLY A 57 -19.56 -19.82 1.80
N ASN A 58 -20.18 -20.83 1.17
CA ASN A 58 -19.68 -22.20 1.09
C ASN A 58 -19.67 -22.75 -0.37
N TRP A 59 -19.97 -21.93 -1.37
CA TRP A 59 -20.04 -22.34 -2.78
C TRP A 59 -19.73 -21.15 -3.70
N GLY A 60 -19.22 -21.43 -4.89
CA GLY A 60 -18.83 -20.40 -5.87
C GLY A 60 -17.41 -19.89 -5.64
N ILE A 61 -17.25 -18.57 -5.51
CA ILE A 61 -15.94 -17.90 -5.48
C ILE A 61 -15.21 -18.16 -4.15
N SER A 62 -13.94 -18.58 -4.21
CA SER A 62 -13.14 -18.82 -3.01
C SER A 62 -12.91 -17.54 -2.20
N GLN A 63 -12.74 -17.68 -0.88
CA GLN A 63 -12.49 -16.58 0.07
C GLN A 63 -11.43 -15.56 -0.40
N ILE A 64 -10.28 -16.00 -0.93
CA ILE A 64 -9.20 -15.11 -1.36
C ILE A 64 -9.60 -14.19 -2.53
N HIS A 65 -10.48 -14.67 -3.42
CA HIS A 65 -10.99 -13.87 -4.53
C HIS A 65 -12.01 -12.84 -4.04
N ILE A 66 -12.90 -13.20 -3.10
CA ILE A 66 -13.83 -12.23 -2.46
C ILE A 66 -13.03 -11.17 -1.68
N TRP A 67 -12.00 -11.57 -0.95
CA TRP A 67 -11.06 -10.67 -0.28
C TRP A 67 -10.41 -9.69 -1.27
N THR A 68 -9.95 -10.21 -2.41
CA THR A 68 -9.33 -9.40 -3.47
C THR A 68 -10.32 -8.38 -4.02
N LEU A 69 -11.55 -8.80 -4.36
CA LEU A 69 -12.62 -7.91 -4.84
C LEU A 69 -12.95 -6.81 -3.83
N TYR A 70 -12.98 -7.14 -2.54
CA TYR A 70 -13.17 -6.13 -1.49
C TYR A 70 -12.06 -5.07 -1.52
N LYS A 71 -10.79 -5.49 -1.54
CA LYS A 71 -9.62 -4.58 -1.57
C LYS A 71 -9.53 -3.74 -2.85
N THR A 72 -9.84 -4.32 -4.01
CA THR A 72 -9.63 -3.67 -5.32
C THR A 72 -10.84 -2.87 -5.79
N VAL A 73 -12.05 -3.24 -5.41
CA VAL A 73 -13.28 -2.58 -5.88
C VAL A 73 -13.95 -1.80 -4.76
N ILE A 74 -14.30 -2.46 -3.66
CA ILE A 74 -15.13 -1.85 -2.61
C ILE A 74 -14.38 -0.75 -1.87
N GLU A 75 -13.15 -1.03 -1.40
CA GLU A 75 -12.33 -0.02 -0.73
C GLU A 75 -12.04 1.18 -1.64
N ARG A 76 -11.73 0.94 -2.92
CA ARG A 76 -11.44 2.00 -3.89
C ARG A 76 -12.65 2.89 -4.17
N MET A 77 -13.84 2.30 -4.24
CA MET A 77 -15.07 3.04 -4.36
C MET A 77 -15.37 3.89 -3.12
N LEU A 78 -15.17 3.33 -1.91
CA LEU A 78 -15.37 4.06 -0.65
C LEU A 78 -14.30 5.15 -0.41
N ALA A 79 -13.11 5.01 -0.99
CA ALA A 79 -12.04 6.01 -0.94
C ALA A 79 -12.24 7.19 -1.88
N HIS A 80 -13.25 7.16 -2.74
CA HIS A 80 -13.53 8.26 -3.64
C HIS A 80 -13.79 9.57 -2.86
N GLY A 81 -12.95 10.57 -3.11
CA GLY A 81 -13.01 11.89 -2.45
C GLY A 81 -12.64 11.89 -0.97
N SER A 82 -12.02 10.83 -0.43
CA SER A 82 -11.66 10.75 0.98
C SER A 82 -10.76 11.91 1.45
N SER A 83 -9.99 12.52 0.56
CA SER A 83 -9.18 13.72 0.86
C SER A 83 -10.00 14.92 1.35
N ALA A 84 -11.28 15.01 0.95
CA ALA A 84 -12.15 16.11 1.37
C ALA A 84 -12.73 15.91 2.78
N TRP A 85 -12.88 14.67 3.26
CA TRP A 85 -13.71 14.37 4.43
C TRP A 85 -13.11 13.38 5.43
N CYS A 86 -12.06 12.64 5.07
CA CYS A 86 -11.52 11.53 5.87
C CYS A 86 -10.07 11.76 6.35
N LEU A 87 -9.58 13.01 6.41
CA LEU A 87 -8.28 13.28 7.05
C LEU A 87 -8.33 12.93 8.55
N ASN A 88 -9.36 13.45 9.24
CA ASN A 88 -9.59 13.27 10.68
C ASN A 88 -11.06 12.85 10.93
N PRO A 89 -11.43 11.59 10.66
CA PRO A 89 -12.81 11.15 10.79
C PRO A 89 -13.28 11.19 12.26
N THR A 90 -14.48 11.73 12.47
CA THR A 90 -15.11 11.74 13.81
C THR A 90 -15.47 10.34 14.27
N PHE A 91 -15.74 10.17 15.57
CA PHE A 91 -16.20 8.88 16.11
C PHE A 91 -17.47 8.35 15.42
N LYS A 92 -18.42 9.22 15.09
CA LYS A 92 -19.64 8.86 14.36
C LYS A 92 -19.33 8.31 12.96
N MET A 93 -18.39 8.94 12.26
CA MET A 93 -17.93 8.48 10.94
C MET A 93 -17.22 7.12 11.06
N LYS A 94 -16.30 6.95 12.02
CA LYS A 94 -15.61 5.67 12.27
C LYS A 94 -16.59 4.54 12.55
N ARG A 95 -17.59 4.77 13.41
CA ARG A 95 -18.67 3.79 13.67
C ARG A 95 -19.45 3.43 12.41
N LYS A 96 -19.81 4.42 11.59
CA LYS A 96 -20.55 4.17 10.35
C LYS A 96 -19.73 3.41 9.31
N LEU A 97 -18.46 3.75 9.14
CA LEU A 97 -17.52 3.03 8.28
C LEU A 97 -17.35 1.57 8.72
N SER A 98 -17.22 1.33 10.04
CA SER A 98 -17.17 -0.03 10.59
C SER A 98 -18.46 -0.82 10.31
N SER A 99 -19.63 -0.17 10.43
CA SER A 99 -20.92 -0.76 10.07
C SER A 99 -21.03 -1.10 8.57
N ILE A 100 -20.49 -0.26 7.68
CA ILE A 100 -20.45 -0.52 6.23
C ILE A 100 -19.49 -1.67 5.91
N GLN A 101 -18.34 -1.74 6.57
CA GLN A 101 -17.32 -2.77 6.35
C GLN A 101 -17.77 -4.14 6.86
N ARG A 102 -18.46 -4.21 7.99
CA ARG A 102 -18.81 -5.46 8.69
C ARG A 102 -19.49 -6.52 7.80
N PRO A 103 -20.52 -6.20 6.98
CA PRO A 103 -21.13 -7.18 6.08
C PRO A 103 -20.14 -7.85 5.13
N PHE A 104 -19.11 -7.14 4.65
CA PHE A 104 -18.08 -7.70 3.78
C PHE A 104 -17.19 -8.67 4.53
N LEU A 105 -16.73 -8.27 5.72
CA LEU A 105 -15.89 -9.12 6.57
C LEU A 105 -16.60 -10.43 6.93
N LEU A 106 -17.88 -10.38 7.27
CA LEU A 106 -18.70 -11.58 7.53
C LEU A 106 -18.83 -12.47 6.29
N HIS A 107 -19.01 -11.87 5.11
CA HIS A 107 -19.13 -12.64 3.87
C HIS A 107 -17.81 -13.32 3.47
N ILE A 108 -16.67 -12.61 3.61
CA ILE A 108 -15.34 -13.15 3.32
C ILE A 108 -14.99 -14.26 4.31
N SER A 109 -15.22 -14.06 5.61
CA SER A 109 -14.86 -15.04 6.65
C SER A 109 -15.80 -16.22 6.76
N GLY A 110 -17.06 -16.09 6.32
CA GLY A 110 -18.12 -17.06 6.61
C GLY A 110 -18.53 -17.09 8.10
N ALA A 111 -18.05 -16.14 8.90
CA ALA A 111 -18.27 -16.12 10.34
C ALA A 111 -19.72 -15.79 10.73
N HIS A 112 -20.08 -16.13 11.97
CA HIS A 112 -21.40 -15.80 12.52
C HIS A 112 -21.59 -14.29 12.72
N ARG A 113 -22.83 -13.83 12.68
CA ARG A 113 -23.19 -12.42 12.89
C ARG A 113 -22.81 -11.90 14.29
N THR A 114 -22.51 -12.77 15.24
CA THR A 114 -22.07 -12.44 16.59
C THR A 114 -20.56 -12.23 16.67
N THR A 115 -19.78 -12.64 15.66
CA THR A 115 -18.32 -12.50 15.66
C THR A 115 -17.91 -11.01 15.65
N PRO A 116 -17.02 -10.57 16.55
CA PRO A 116 -16.58 -9.17 16.64
C PRO A 116 -15.91 -8.67 15.36
N THR A 117 -16.23 -7.44 14.93
CA THR A 117 -15.63 -6.84 13.72
C THR A 117 -14.10 -6.77 13.82
N ALA A 118 -13.55 -6.40 14.98
CA ALA A 118 -12.11 -6.30 15.21
C ALA A 118 -11.40 -7.64 15.00
N ALA A 119 -12.01 -8.75 15.45
CA ALA A 119 -11.49 -10.09 15.21
C ALA A 119 -11.45 -10.43 13.72
N LEU A 120 -12.53 -10.12 12.98
CA LEU A 120 -12.60 -10.38 11.54
C LEU A 120 -11.57 -9.56 10.74
N GLN A 121 -11.37 -8.30 11.13
CA GLN A 121 -10.34 -7.43 10.54
C GLN A 121 -8.95 -8.06 10.68
N THR A 122 -8.60 -8.53 11.89
CA THR A 122 -7.31 -9.16 12.17
C THR A 122 -7.13 -10.48 11.42
N ILE A 123 -8.13 -11.38 11.47
CA ILE A 123 -8.08 -12.68 10.78
C ILE A 123 -7.89 -12.49 9.27
N LEU A 124 -8.66 -11.57 8.67
CA LEU A 124 -8.65 -11.35 7.22
C LEU A 124 -7.51 -10.43 6.77
N GLY A 125 -6.71 -9.89 7.68
CA GLY A 125 -5.69 -8.90 7.36
C GLY A 125 -6.26 -7.64 6.68
N ILE A 126 -7.50 -7.29 7.02
CA ILE A 126 -8.20 -6.11 6.50
C ILE A 126 -8.26 -5.08 7.63
N PRO A 127 -7.56 -3.94 7.52
CA PRO A 127 -7.61 -2.91 8.55
C PRO A 127 -9.03 -2.31 8.66
N PRO A 128 -9.38 -1.71 9.81
CA PRO A 128 -10.54 -0.84 9.92
C PRO A 128 -10.60 0.14 8.75
N LEU A 129 -11.75 0.20 8.07
CA LEU A 129 -11.90 0.97 6.83
C LEU A 129 -11.41 2.42 6.97
N GLN A 130 -11.62 3.04 8.13
CA GLN A 130 -11.14 4.41 8.36
C GLN A 130 -9.63 4.60 8.11
N PHE A 131 -8.79 3.60 8.39
CA PHE A 131 -7.35 3.75 8.25
C PHE A 131 -6.92 3.72 6.78
N GLU A 132 -7.54 2.89 5.94
CA GLU A 132 -7.30 2.92 4.49
C GLU A 132 -7.78 4.25 3.88
N LEU A 133 -8.95 4.75 4.33
CA LEU A 133 -9.47 6.03 3.85
C LEU A 133 -8.61 7.22 4.29
N GLN A 134 -8.12 7.19 5.54
CA GLN A 134 -7.17 8.18 6.06
C GLN A 134 -5.84 8.13 5.32
N PHE A 135 -5.33 6.93 5.00
CA PHE A 135 -4.13 6.79 4.18
C PHE A 135 -4.29 7.46 2.81
N GLU A 136 -5.38 7.16 2.09
CA GLU A 136 -5.65 7.76 0.77
C GLU A 136 -5.87 9.28 0.87
N ALA A 137 -6.54 9.74 1.93
CA ALA A 137 -6.75 11.15 2.21
C ALA A 137 -5.42 11.88 2.46
N ARG A 138 -4.59 11.38 3.38
CA ARG A 138 -3.28 11.95 3.73
C ARG A 138 -2.35 11.96 2.52
N PHE A 139 -2.27 10.86 1.79
CA PHE A 139 -1.45 10.76 0.58
C PHE A 139 -1.88 11.75 -0.50
N THR A 140 -3.19 11.87 -0.75
CA THR A 140 -3.73 12.82 -1.72
C THR A 140 -3.47 14.26 -1.30
N SER A 141 -3.69 14.60 -0.03
CA SER A 141 -3.48 15.95 0.49
C SER A 141 -2.03 16.41 0.33
N ILE A 142 -1.07 15.61 0.79
CA ILE A 142 0.34 16.01 0.75
C ILE A 142 0.94 15.96 -0.65
N TYR A 143 0.69 14.88 -1.41
CA TYR A 143 1.38 14.65 -2.69
C TYR A 143 0.68 15.30 -3.88
N ARG A 144 -0.66 15.30 -3.92
CA ARG A 144 -1.43 15.84 -5.06
C ARG A 144 -1.89 17.27 -4.82
N LEU A 145 -2.51 17.54 -3.67
CA LEU A 145 -3.07 18.87 -3.36
C LEU A 145 -2.03 19.83 -2.81
N ARG A 146 -0.84 19.33 -2.44
CA ARG A 146 0.26 20.11 -1.85
C ARG A 146 -0.14 20.83 -0.56
N ILE A 147 -1.03 20.21 0.21
CA ILE A 147 -1.49 20.71 1.51
C ILE A 147 -0.67 20.01 2.59
N PRO A 148 0.03 20.75 3.48
CA PRO A 148 0.70 20.17 4.63
C PRO A 148 -0.28 19.38 5.49
N ILE A 149 0.18 18.26 6.04
CA ILE A 149 -0.59 17.49 7.02
C ILE A 149 0.08 17.65 8.40
N PRO A 150 -0.67 17.48 9.50
CA PRO A 150 -0.15 17.71 10.84
C PRO A 150 1.19 16.98 11.13
N PRO A 151 2.16 17.62 11.82
CA PRO A 151 3.49 17.06 12.06
C PRO A 151 3.49 15.70 12.77
N PHE A 152 2.51 15.44 13.65
CA PHE A 152 2.36 14.14 14.28
C PHE A 152 2.15 12.98 13.28
N ILE A 153 1.76 13.27 12.03
CA ILE A 153 1.62 12.30 10.93
C ILE A 153 2.89 12.21 10.08
N THR A 154 3.59 13.31 9.84
CA THR A 154 4.86 13.34 9.09
C THR A 154 5.43 14.74 9.13
N ASP A 155 6.75 14.86 9.26
CA ASP A 155 7.45 16.13 9.17
C ASP A 155 7.69 16.57 7.72
N THR A 156 7.64 15.61 6.77
CA THR A 156 7.76 15.88 5.33
C THR A 156 6.74 16.91 4.87
N GLN A 157 7.23 17.98 4.24
CA GLN A 157 6.43 19.04 3.65
C GLN A 157 6.16 18.79 2.17
N PRO A 158 5.09 19.38 1.60
CA PRO A 158 4.79 19.25 0.17
C PRO A 158 5.92 19.69 -0.77
N HIS A 159 6.76 20.64 -0.36
CA HIS A 159 7.86 21.16 -1.19
C HIS A 159 9.07 20.21 -1.24
N ASP A 160 9.23 19.34 -0.24
CA ASP A 160 10.27 18.30 -0.20
C ASP A 160 10.02 17.19 -1.22
N LEU A 161 8.77 17.03 -1.67
CA LEU A 161 8.34 15.95 -2.55
C LEU A 161 8.45 16.34 -4.01
N GLU A 162 8.94 15.41 -4.83
CA GLU A 162 8.99 15.58 -6.28
C GLU A 162 7.60 15.85 -6.87
N MET A 163 7.55 16.60 -7.97
CA MET A 163 6.33 16.87 -8.71
C MET A 163 6.38 16.21 -10.07
N LYS A 164 5.25 15.64 -10.48
CA LYS A 164 5.10 15.19 -11.86
C LYS A 164 4.90 16.40 -12.75
N ALA A 165 5.80 16.59 -13.69
CA ALA A 165 5.63 17.59 -14.72
C ALA A 165 4.50 17.17 -15.67
N THR A 166 3.64 18.13 -16.02
CA THR A 166 2.52 17.95 -16.96
C THR A 166 2.80 18.71 -18.27
N GLY A 167 2.03 18.42 -19.31
CA GLY A 167 2.22 19.05 -20.63
C GLY A 167 3.54 18.68 -21.31
N TRP A 168 3.91 19.43 -22.34
CA TRP A 168 5.17 19.29 -23.06
C TRP A 168 6.22 20.26 -22.51
N SER A 169 7.50 19.86 -22.43
CA SER A 169 8.58 20.74 -22.00
C SER A 169 9.14 21.65 -23.09
N THR A 170 8.88 21.27 -24.34
CA THR A 170 9.42 21.82 -25.59
C THR A 170 8.36 21.65 -26.69
N HIS A 171 8.54 22.30 -27.85
CA HIS A 171 7.56 22.15 -28.94
C HIS A 171 7.56 20.70 -29.45
N PRO A 172 6.41 20.09 -29.83
CA PRO A 172 6.38 18.69 -30.27
C PRO A 172 7.23 18.36 -31.50
N SER A 173 7.57 19.36 -32.33
CA SER A 173 8.49 19.19 -33.47
C SER A 173 9.97 19.20 -33.06
N GLU A 174 10.31 19.64 -31.85
CA GLU A 174 11.68 19.66 -31.34
C GLU A 174 12.04 18.27 -30.81
N HIS A 175 13.02 17.64 -31.44
CA HIS A 175 13.50 16.32 -31.11
C HIS A 175 15.03 16.30 -31.14
N LEU A 176 15.62 15.41 -30.34
CA LEU A 176 17.06 15.17 -30.39
C LEU A 176 17.46 14.65 -31.77
N LYS A 177 18.71 14.90 -32.18
CA LYS A 177 19.18 14.39 -33.47
C LYS A 177 19.17 12.86 -33.48
N PRO A 178 18.92 12.19 -34.62
CA PRO A 178 18.78 10.72 -34.68
C PRO A 178 19.94 9.93 -34.07
N ASN A 179 21.17 10.43 -34.17
CA ASN A 179 22.38 9.75 -33.68
C ASN A 179 22.89 10.28 -32.33
N GLN A 180 22.07 11.07 -31.63
CA GLN A 180 22.43 11.65 -30.34
C GLN A 180 22.16 10.70 -29.17
N ILE A 181 21.20 9.79 -29.32
CA ILE A 181 20.88 8.74 -28.36
C ILE A 181 21.15 7.39 -29.04
N SER A 182 21.91 6.52 -28.38
CA SER A 182 22.10 5.13 -28.81
C SER A 182 21.69 4.16 -27.71
N PHE A 183 20.98 3.11 -28.08
CA PHE A 183 20.65 1.97 -27.21
C PHE A 183 21.49 0.73 -27.52
N GLU A 184 22.35 0.82 -28.53
CA GLU A 184 23.38 -0.18 -28.82
C GLU A 184 24.54 0.00 -27.85
N ASP A 185 25.30 -1.08 -27.62
CA ASP A 185 26.40 -1.06 -26.66
C ASP A 185 27.51 -0.10 -27.12
N GLY A 186 27.76 0.92 -26.30
CA GLY A 186 28.62 2.06 -26.63
C GLY A 186 30.12 1.79 -26.64
N GLU A 187 30.57 0.54 -26.44
CA GLU A 187 31.99 0.18 -26.33
C GLU A 187 32.85 0.69 -27.50
N ALA A 188 32.31 0.69 -28.73
CA ALA A 188 33.01 1.18 -29.92
C ALA A 188 33.42 2.66 -29.85
N TYR A 189 32.74 3.48 -29.03
CA TYR A 189 33.09 4.90 -28.83
C TYR A 189 34.18 5.11 -27.79
N ILE A 190 34.40 4.15 -26.90
CA ILE A 190 35.38 4.25 -25.80
C ILE A 190 36.80 4.25 -26.36
N ALA A 191 37.05 3.49 -27.43
CA ALA A 191 38.35 3.39 -28.09
C ALA A 191 38.75 4.64 -28.90
N ARG A 192 37.85 5.62 -29.08
CA ARG A 192 38.12 6.82 -29.87
C ARG A 192 38.74 7.93 -29.02
N LYS A 193 40.01 8.24 -29.30
CA LYS A 193 40.80 9.25 -28.56
C LYS A 193 40.33 10.69 -28.76
N ASP A 194 39.61 10.98 -29.83
CA ASP A 194 39.03 12.30 -30.13
C ASP A 194 37.73 12.60 -29.37
N ILE A 195 37.20 11.63 -28.62
CA ILE A 195 35.94 11.75 -27.89
C ILE A 195 36.21 11.79 -26.39
N ILE A 196 35.56 12.74 -25.71
CA ILE A 196 35.53 12.78 -24.25
C ILE A 196 34.48 11.78 -23.77
N ASN A 197 34.93 10.71 -23.12
CA ASN A 197 34.05 9.67 -22.60
C ASN A 197 33.66 10.00 -21.17
N ILE A 198 32.36 10.07 -20.89
CA ILE A 198 31.83 10.33 -19.56
C ILE A 198 31.01 9.10 -19.16
N PHE A 199 31.24 8.54 -17.99
CA PHE A 199 30.51 7.38 -17.50
C PHE A 199 29.72 7.77 -16.27
N THR A 200 28.46 7.37 -16.21
CA THR A 200 27.56 7.73 -15.10
C THR A 200 27.05 6.47 -14.43
N ASP A 201 26.87 6.53 -13.12
CA ASP A 201 26.23 5.45 -12.37
C ASP A 201 25.43 6.03 -11.18
N GLY A 202 24.44 5.26 -10.73
CA GLY A 202 23.65 5.55 -9.54
C GLY A 202 23.35 4.31 -8.72
N LEU A 203 23.74 4.33 -7.45
CA LEU A 203 23.60 3.19 -6.56
C LEU A 203 22.65 3.49 -5.40
N LYS A 204 21.88 2.48 -4.99
CA LYS A 204 21.18 2.45 -3.71
C LYS A 204 21.55 1.20 -2.93
N THR A 205 22.06 1.39 -1.71
CA THR A 205 22.36 0.32 -0.74
C THR A 205 21.55 0.54 0.54
N GLU A 206 21.75 -0.34 1.53
CA GLU A 206 21.23 -0.13 2.88
C GLU A 206 21.92 1.05 3.60
N HIS A 207 23.12 1.43 3.16
CA HIS A 207 23.96 2.47 3.78
C HIS A 207 23.75 3.87 3.16
N GLY A 208 23.06 3.97 2.03
CA GLY A 208 22.73 5.24 1.41
C GLY A 208 22.44 5.16 -0.08
N VAL A 209 22.31 6.34 -0.69
CA VAL A 209 22.07 6.52 -2.13
C VAL A 209 23.18 7.40 -2.69
N GLY A 210 23.88 6.93 -3.71
CA GLY A 210 25.03 7.61 -4.30
C GLY A 210 24.85 7.80 -5.80
N ALA A 211 25.27 8.95 -6.32
CA ALA A 211 25.30 9.25 -7.75
C ALA A 211 26.71 9.70 -8.12
N ALA A 212 27.23 9.27 -9.27
CA ALA A 212 28.57 9.64 -9.68
C ALA A 212 28.72 9.67 -11.20
N PHE A 213 29.68 10.46 -11.66
CA PHE A 213 30.21 10.32 -13.00
C PHE A 213 31.73 10.51 -13.02
N CYS A 214 32.40 9.89 -13.99
CA CYS A 214 33.81 10.08 -14.25
C CYS A 214 34.05 10.41 -15.72
N VAL A 215 35.14 11.11 -15.98
CA VAL A 215 35.52 11.61 -17.31
C VAL A 215 36.86 11.00 -17.69
N LEU A 216 36.88 10.33 -18.83
CA LEU A 216 38.04 9.70 -19.43
C LEU A 216 38.35 10.38 -20.76
N THR A 217 39.54 10.94 -20.86
CA THR A 217 40.05 11.62 -22.07
C THR A 217 41.44 11.10 -22.37
N ASN A 218 41.68 10.62 -23.59
CA ASN A 218 42.98 10.04 -23.98
C ASN A 218 43.52 9.01 -22.97
N ASP A 219 42.66 8.10 -22.50
CA ASP A 219 42.98 7.06 -21.52
C ASP A 219 43.41 7.58 -20.13
N ILE A 220 43.19 8.88 -19.84
CA ILE A 220 43.50 9.53 -18.56
C ILE A 220 42.20 10.00 -17.89
N TRP A 221 42.09 9.76 -16.59
CA TRP A 221 40.98 10.28 -15.76
C TRP A 221 41.10 11.79 -15.61
N ALA A 222 40.28 12.53 -16.38
CA ALA A 222 40.34 13.99 -16.42
C ALA A 222 39.54 14.64 -15.28
N TYR A 223 38.43 14.01 -14.87
CA TYR A 223 37.56 14.56 -13.82
C TYR A 223 36.68 13.47 -13.20
N GLN A 224 36.30 13.65 -11.94
CA GLN A 224 35.40 12.77 -11.21
C GLN A 224 34.46 13.61 -10.35
N TRP A 225 33.20 13.21 -10.31
CA TRP A 225 32.19 13.80 -9.47
C TRP A 225 31.37 12.70 -8.81
N SER A 226 31.04 12.90 -7.55
CA SER A 226 30.22 11.97 -6.79
C SER A 226 29.51 12.70 -5.68
N ALA A 227 28.28 12.30 -5.38
CA ALA A 227 27.51 12.89 -4.29
C ALA A 227 26.58 11.89 -3.62
N LYS A 228 26.30 12.14 -2.35
CA LYS A 228 25.37 11.37 -1.51
C LYS A 228 23.99 12.02 -1.55
N LEU A 229 23.00 11.30 -2.09
CA LEU A 229 21.59 11.69 -2.05
C LEU A 229 20.98 11.30 -0.69
N SER A 230 19.74 11.71 -0.42
CA SER A 230 19.02 11.22 0.75
C SER A 230 18.82 9.71 0.66
N ASP A 231 18.96 9.00 1.78
CA ASP A 231 18.72 7.54 1.88
C ASP A 231 17.30 7.14 1.42
N ASN A 232 16.38 8.10 1.43
CA ASN A 232 14.99 7.96 0.99
C ASN A 232 14.81 8.11 -0.54
N ASN A 233 15.82 8.54 -1.28
CA ASN A 233 15.79 8.59 -2.73
C ASN A 233 15.81 7.18 -3.37
N THR A 234 15.38 7.09 -4.61
CA THR A 234 15.41 5.82 -5.37
C THR A 234 16.70 5.68 -6.18
N VAL A 235 17.06 4.43 -6.54
CA VAL A 235 18.16 4.17 -7.49
C VAL A 235 17.96 4.95 -8.80
N PHE A 236 16.74 4.96 -9.35
CA PHE A 236 16.42 5.73 -10.56
C PHE A 236 16.67 7.23 -10.42
N GLN A 237 16.48 7.81 -9.23
CA GLN A 237 16.81 9.22 -9.00
C GLN A 237 18.33 9.44 -8.96
N ALA A 238 19.09 8.53 -8.38
CA ALA A 238 20.55 8.60 -8.35
C ALA A 238 21.14 8.56 -9.76
N GLU A 239 20.70 7.58 -10.55
CA GLU A 239 21.05 7.37 -11.96
C GLU A 239 20.77 8.62 -12.80
N LEU A 240 19.57 9.19 -12.63
CA LEU A 240 19.17 10.39 -13.35
C LEU A 240 19.91 11.64 -12.87
N THR A 241 20.28 11.72 -11.58
CA THR A 241 21.11 12.80 -11.05
C THR A 241 22.53 12.72 -11.61
N ALA A 242 23.14 11.54 -11.67
CA ALA A 242 24.44 11.33 -12.28
C ALA A 242 24.46 11.77 -13.75
N LEU A 243 23.45 11.34 -14.52
CA LEU A 243 23.28 11.76 -15.91
C LEU A 243 23.07 13.27 -16.05
N HIS A 244 22.28 13.88 -15.16
CA HIS A 244 22.05 15.33 -15.18
C HIS A 244 23.34 16.13 -14.97
N GLU A 245 24.14 15.77 -13.98
CA GLU A 245 25.41 16.44 -13.71
C GLU A 245 26.45 16.18 -14.82
N ALA A 246 26.48 14.97 -15.39
CA ALA A 246 27.33 14.65 -16.53
C ALA A 246 26.98 15.49 -17.78
N VAL A 247 25.68 15.67 -18.06
CA VAL A 247 25.21 16.49 -19.19
C VAL A 247 25.50 17.97 -18.95
N ILE A 248 25.36 18.47 -17.71
CA ILE A 248 25.77 19.83 -17.33
C ILE A 248 27.27 20.01 -17.55
N TYR A 249 28.09 19.08 -17.06
CA TYR A 249 29.54 19.11 -17.24
C TYR A 249 29.90 19.14 -18.73
N ALA A 250 29.34 18.23 -19.53
CA ALA A 250 29.57 18.16 -20.96
C ALA A 250 29.17 19.44 -21.71
N SER A 251 28.07 20.08 -21.32
CA SER A 251 27.61 21.33 -21.94
C SER A 251 28.55 22.53 -21.71
N ARG A 252 29.36 22.47 -20.66
CA ARG A 252 30.36 23.50 -20.32
C ARG A 252 31.70 23.29 -21.01
N LEU A 253 31.93 22.12 -21.61
CA LEU A 253 33.15 21.85 -22.36
C LEU A 253 33.20 22.71 -23.65
N PRO A 254 34.39 23.09 -24.14
CA PRO A 254 34.54 23.84 -25.38
C PRO A 254 33.78 23.23 -26.57
N ASN A 255 33.21 24.07 -27.42
CA ASN A 255 32.31 23.63 -28.51
C ASN A 255 32.94 22.71 -29.56
N HIS A 256 34.28 22.67 -29.66
CA HIS A 256 34.99 21.75 -30.55
C HIS A 256 35.06 20.32 -30.00
N ASN A 257 34.76 20.10 -28.71
CA ASN A 257 34.79 18.78 -28.11
C ASN A 257 33.48 18.03 -28.32
N THR A 258 33.61 16.78 -28.79
CA THR A 258 32.51 15.80 -28.81
C THR A 258 32.56 14.99 -27.52
N SER A 259 31.44 14.91 -26.82
CA SER A 259 31.31 14.12 -25.60
C SER A 259 30.36 12.96 -25.83
N ASN A 260 30.72 11.78 -25.34
CA ASN A 260 29.81 10.65 -25.27
C ASN A 260 29.59 10.24 -23.80
N ILE A 261 28.33 10.27 -23.37
CA ILE A 261 27.93 9.91 -22.02
C ILE A 261 27.40 8.48 -22.04
N HIS A 262 28.10 7.60 -21.35
CA HIS A 262 27.79 6.19 -21.21
C HIS A 262 26.94 5.98 -19.96
N VAL A 263 25.77 5.37 -20.15
CA VAL A 263 24.78 5.13 -19.10
C VAL A 263 24.35 3.68 -19.16
N ASP A 264 24.41 2.94 -18.07
CA ASP A 264 23.95 1.54 -18.04
C ASP A 264 22.45 1.40 -17.71
N ASN A 265 21.83 2.47 -17.19
CA ASN A 265 20.40 2.56 -16.94
C ASN A 265 19.58 3.01 -18.17
N ARG A 266 19.01 2.06 -18.91
CA ARG A 266 18.12 2.35 -20.06
C ARG A 266 16.92 3.22 -19.69
N ALA A 267 16.36 3.09 -18.48
CA ALA A 267 15.20 3.88 -18.07
C ALA A 267 15.53 5.37 -17.96
N SER A 268 16.74 5.71 -17.50
CA SER A 268 17.25 7.09 -17.45
C SER A 268 17.40 7.69 -18.86
N ILE A 269 17.91 6.92 -19.83
CA ILE A 269 18.01 7.35 -21.24
C ILE A 269 16.62 7.55 -21.85
N MET A 270 15.70 6.59 -21.68
CA MET A 270 14.33 6.69 -22.20
C MET A 270 13.57 7.87 -21.60
N ALA A 271 13.74 8.14 -20.30
CA ALA A 271 13.12 9.29 -19.66
C ALA A 271 13.68 10.61 -20.19
N SER A 272 15.01 10.68 -20.38
CA SER A 272 15.73 11.89 -20.78
C SER A 272 15.65 12.21 -22.28
N SER A 273 15.32 11.21 -23.11
CA SER A 273 15.06 11.39 -24.55
C SER A 273 13.62 11.75 -24.87
N ASN A 274 12.72 11.74 -23.87
CA ASN A 274 11.30 12.02 -24.04
C ASN A 274 10.93 13.43 -23.55
N SER A 275 10.61 14.34 -24.48
CA SER A 275 10.13 15.71 -24.19
C SER A 275 8.81 15.78 -23.40
N LYS A 276 8.07 14.68 -23.31
CA LYS A 276 6.84 14.53 -22.53
C LYS A 276 7.05 13.76 -21.22
N SER A 277 8.30 13.48 -20.83
CA SER A 277 8.61 12.80 -19.57
C SER A 277 7.89 13.47 -18.39
N THR A 278 7.39 12.69 -17.44
CA THR A 278 6.76 13.24 -16.22
C THR A 278 7.79 13.65 -15.17
N ASN A 279 9.06 13.34 -15.38
CA ASN A 279 10.15 13.67 -14.47
C ASN A 279 10.80 15.01 -14.87
N GLU A 280 10.93 15.93 -13.91
CA GLU A 280 11.45 17.27 -14.17
C GLU A 280 12.96 17.28 -14.49
N THR A 281 13.76 16.45 -13.80
CA THR A 281 15.20 16.30 -14.08
C THR A 281 15.42 15.75 -15.48
N ALA A 282 14.63 14.76 -15.89
CA ALA A 282 14.68 14.23 -17.26
C ALA A 282 14.36 15.29 -18.31
N ARG A 283 13.41 16.20 -18.05
CA ARG A 283 13.13 17.35 -18.93
C ARG A 283 14.29 18.34 -18.99
N LYS A 284 14.98 18.57 -17.87
CA LYS A 284 16.19 19.42 -17.84
C LYS A 284 17.30 18.80 -18.70
N ILE A 285 17.53 17.49 -18.56
CA ILE A 285 18.47 16.75 -19.42
C ILE A 285 18.08 16.88 -20.89
N PHE A 286 16.81 16.61 -21.23
CA PHE A 286 16.31 16.73 -22.61
C PHE A 286 16.62 18.11 -23.21
N LYS A 287 16.34 19.19 -22.48
CA LYS A 287 16.60 20.57 -22.94
C LYS A 287 18.09 20.84 -23.17
N ILE A 288 18.97 20.36 -22.27
CA ILE A 288 20.41 20.55 -22.44
C ILE A 288 20.90 19.76 -23.66
N LEU A 289 20.45 18.53 -23.84
CA LEU A 289 20.78 17.71 -25.01
C LEU A 289 20.29 18.36 -26.31
N LEU A 290 19.07 18.89 -26.32
CA LEU A 290 18.49 19.57 -27.49
C LEU A 290 19.35 20.77 -27.92
N SER A 291 19.82 21.58 -26.97
CA SER A 291 20.70 22.73 -27.24
C SER A 291 22.16 22.35 -27.54
N ASN A 292 22.56 21.09 -27.31
CA ASN A 292 23.94 20.63 -27.48
C ASN A 292 24.00 19.33 -28.32
N PRO A 293 23.82 19.39 -29.64
CA PRO A 293 23.79 18.21 -30.51
C PRO A 293 25.10 17.39 -30.56
N ARG A 294 26.19 17.94 -30.02
CA ARG A 294 27.51 17.31 -29.90
C ARG A 294 27.64 16.38 -28.69
N ILE A 295 26.72 16.47 -27.73
CA ILE A 295 26.67 15.58 -26.57
C ILE A 295 25.84 14.37 -26.96
N LYS A 296 26.49 13.21 -27.06
CA LYS A 296 25.83 11.92 -27.30
C LYS A 296 25.61 11.19 -25.99
N VAL A 297 24.56 10.38 -25.92
CA VAL A 297 24.27 9.48 -24.80
C VAL A 297 24.13 8.07 -25.36
N SER A 298 25.00 7.16 -24.94
CA SER A 298 24.97 5.76 -25.34
C SER A 298 24.69 4.86 -24.15
N TRP A 299 23.90 3.82 -24.38
CA TRP A 299 23.77 2.75 -23.43
C TRP A 299 25.05 1.91 -23.40
N VAL A 300 25.47 1.49 -22.21
CA VAL A 300 26.54 0.50 -22.03
C VAL A 300 26.05 -0.63 -21.15
N LYS A 301 26.60 -1.82 -21.35
CA LYS A 301 26.23 -2.97 -20.52
C LYS A 301 26.86 -2.86 -19.12
N ALA A 302 26.04 -2.96 -18.08
CA ALA A 302 26.51 -3.07 -16.70
C ALA A 302 27.35 -4.34 -16.49
N HIS A 303 28.39 -4.25 -15.66
CA HIS A 303 29.27 -5.36 -15.25
C HIS A 303 29.91 -6.14 -16.42
N ALA A 304 30.25 -5.45 -17.50
CA ALA A 304 30.85 -6.05 -18.70
C ALA A 304 32.37 -5.87 -18.80
N GLY A 305 33.07 -5.42 -17.74
CA GLY A 305 34.51 -5.15 -17.80
C GLY A 305 34.86 -3.74 -18.30
N ASN A 306 33.87 -2.86 -18.43
CA ASN A 306 34.08 -1.50 -18.92
C ASN A 306 34.72 -0.63 -17.83
N ILE A 307 35.99 -0.25 -18.03
CA ILE A 307 36.78 0.52 -17.07
C ILE A 307 36.10 1.81 -16.59
N GLY A 308 35.34 2.46 -17.48
CA GLY A 308 34.58 3.68 -17.19
C GLY A 308 33.39 3.41 -16.28
N ASN A 309 32.57 2.41 -16.65
CA ASN A 309 31.39 2.02 -15.88
C ASN A 309 31.77 1.47 -14.50
N GLU A 310 32.81 0.64 -14.44
CA GLU A 310 33.34 0.10 -13.17
C GLU A 310 33.89 1.21 -12.28
N ARG A 311 34.55 2.22 -12.86
CA ARG A 311 35.00 3.37 -12.10
C ARG A 311 33.84 4.19 -11.56
N ALA A 312 32.78 4.41 -12.35
CA ALA A 312 31.59 5.11 -11.90
C ALA A 312 30.88 4.34 -10.76
N ASP A 313 30.75 3.01 -10.87
CA ASP A 313 30.21 2.12 -9.82
C ASP A 313 31.07 2.15 -8.54
N GLN A 314 32.39 2.19 -8.67
CA GLN A 314 33.26 2.35 -7.50
C GLN A 314 33.05 3.72 -6.82
N LEU A 315 32.86 4.78 -7.60
CA LEU A 315 32.59 6.12 -7.07
C LEU A 315 31.23 6.20 -6.38
N THR A 316 30.18 5.56 -6.91
CA THR A 316 28.86 5.56 -6.26
C THR A 316 28.91 4.78 -4.94
N LYS A 317 29.63 3.67 -4.87
CA LYS A 317 29.86 2.90 -3.63
C LYS A 317 30.48 3.77 -2.54
N ASP A 318 31.57 4.46 -2.85
CA ASP A 318 32.22 5.40 -1.92
C ASP A 318 31.27 6.54 -1.52
N ALA A 319 30.56 7.11 -2.50
CA ALA A 319 29.62 8.20 -2.28
C ALA A 319 28.47 7.83 -1.33
N THR A 320 28.00 6.57 -1.33
CA THR A 320 26.93 6.17 -0.40
C THR A 320 27.30 6.36 1.06
N GLN A 321 28.59 6.30 1.41
CA GLN A 321 29.08 6.41 2.79
C GLN A 321 29.75 7.75 3.05
N HIS A 322 30.60 8.20 2.13
CA HIS A 322 31.52 9.33 2.32
C HIS A 322 31.26 10.51 1.36
N GLY A 323 30.26 10.39 0.49
CA GLY A 323 29.92 11.42 -0.50
C GLY A 323 29.42 12.72 0.12
N GLN A 324 29.70 13.83 -0.55
CA GLN A 324 29.16 15.13 -0.16
C GLN A 324 27.63 15.16 -0.32
N PRO A 325 26.86 15.72 0.64
CA PRO A 325 25.41 15.77 0.55
C PRO A 325 24.91 16.52 -0.69
N TYR A 326 23.98 15.92 -1.43
CA TYR A 326 23.33 16.50 -2.59
C TYR A 326 21.86 16.85 -2.30
N SER A 327 21.60 18.11 -1.93
CA SER A 327 20.29 18.56 -1.45
C SER A 327 19.29 18.95 -2.56
N HIS A 328 19.67 18.89 -3.83
CA HIS A 328 18.79 19.32 -4.93
C HIS A 328 17.76 18.25 -5.34
N THR A 329 17.93 17.00 -4.93
CA THR A 329 17.02 15.90 -5.30
C THR A 329 15.89 15.76 -4.28
N LYS A 330 14.67 16.04 -4.73
CA LYS A 330 13.45 15.90 -3.92
C LYS A 330 13.09 14.46 -3.60
N LEU A 331 12.33 14.26 -2.53
CA LEU A 331 11.85 12.96 -2.06
C LEU A 331 10.82 12.37 -3.04
N PRO A 332 10.91 11.06 -3.37
CA PRO A 332 10.11 10.48 -4.43
C PRO A 332 8.71 10.07 -3.95
N LYS A 333 7.77 9.91 -4.88
CA LYS A 333 6.40 9.44 -4.57
C LYS A 333 6.35 8.13 -3.75
N PRO A 334 7.18 7.11 -4.03
CA PRO A 334 7.19 5.88 -3.25
C PRO A 334 7.60 6.08 -1.79
N TYR A 335 8.47 7.06 -1.47
CA TYR A 335 8.87 7.37 -0.11
C TYR A 335 7.66 7.78 0.73
N ILE A 336 6.93 8.83 0.33
CA ILE A 336 5.79 9.32 1.12
C ILE A 336 4.66 8.29 1.17
N LYS A 337 4.45 7.53 0.09
CA LYS A 337 3.48 6.43 0.07
C LYS A 337 3.87 5.33 1.06
N GLY A 338 5.16 4.97 1.12
CA GLY A 338 5.70 3.97 2.04
C GLY A 338 5.60 4.42 3.49
N LEU A 339 6.00 5.67 3.78
CA LEU A 339 5.91 6.29 5.11
C LEU A 339 4.48 6.25 5.66
N LEU A 340 3.51 6.72 4.87
CA LEU A 340 2.10 6.72 5.27
C LEU A 340 1.54 5.30 5.40
N ARG A 341 1.99 4.36 4.56
CA ARG A 341 1.55 2.96 4.62
C ARG A 341 2.09 2.26 5.86
N LYS A 342 3.31 2.56 6.31
CA LYS A 342 3.93 2.00 7.52
C LYS A 342 3.19 2.40 8.80
N ARG A 343 2.69 3.64 8.85
CA ARG A 343 1.92 4.14 10.01
C ARG A 343 0.56 3.45 10.22
N MET A 344 -0.09 3.00 9.15
CA MET A 344 -1.40 2.37 9.24
C MET A 344 -1.41 1.11 10.14
N PRO A 345 -0.50 0.13 9.97
CA PRO A 345 -0.35 -0.98 10.90
C PRO A 345 -0.02 -0.55 12.34
N GLU A 346 0.75 0.51 12.57
CA GLU A 346 1.09 1.01 13.92
C GLU A 346 -0.15 1.55 14.65
N GLU A 347 -0.95 2.38 13.96
CA GLU A 347 -2.23 2.90 14.45
C GLU A 347 -3.23 1.74 14.70
N TRP A 348 -3.29 0.78 13.78
CA TRP A 348 -4.16 -0.39 13.92
C TRP A 348 -3.73 -1.31 15.07
N GLN A 349 -2.42 -1.54 15.25
CA GLN A 349 -1.88 -2.33 16.36
C GLN A 349 -2.24 -1.72 17.71
N THR A 350 -2.17 -0.39 17.83
CA THR A 350 -2.57 0.33 19.04
C THR A 350 -4.06 0.12 19.33
N LEU A 351 -4.91 0.22 18.31
CA LEU A 351 -6.35 -0.05 18.44
C LEU A 351 -6.61 -1.52 18.84
N TRP A 352 -5.84 -2.47 18.30
CA TRP A 352 -6.02 -3.89 18.59
C TRP A 352 -5.57 -4.28 20.01
N LYS A 353 -4.47 -3.69 20.48
CA LYS A 353 -3.95 -3.88 21.83
C LYS A 353 -4.92 -3.33 22.89
N ASN A 354 -5.44 -2.13 22.66
CA ASN A 354 -6.28 -1.42 23.64
C ASN A 354 -7.78 -1.72 23.49
N GLY A 355 -8.18 -2.43 22.44
CA GLY A 355 -9.57 -2.79 22.18
C GLY A 355 -10.09 -3.88 23.11
N ASP A 356 -11.36 -3.75 23.49
CA ASP A 356 -12.12 -4.66 24.36
C ASP A 356 -12.81 -5.80 23.59
N THR A 357 -12.99 -5.66 22.27
CA THR A 357 -13.65 -6.67 21.43
C THR A 357 -12.66 -7.62 20.75
N GLY A 358 -13.11 -8.85 20.47
CA GLY A 358 -12.29 -9.84 19.74
C GLY A 358 -11.17 -10.48 20.56
N ARG A 359 -11.21 -10.39 21.90
CA ARG A 359 -10.11 -10.81 22.77
C ARG A 359 -9.66 -12.26 22.62
N LYS A 360 -10.59 -13.18 22.34
CA LYS A 360 -10.29 -14.59 22.05
C LYS A 360 -9.32 -14.73 20.87
N ILE A 361 -9.51 -13.93 19.82
CA ILE A 361 -8.61 -13.90 18.66
C ILE A 361 -7.30 -13.19 18.99
N TYR A 362 -7.31 -12.11 19.77
CA TYR A 362 -6.06 -11.46 20.18
C TYR A 362 -5.14 -12.41 20.95
N ASN A 363 -5.70 -13.23 21.83
CA ASN A 363 -4.92 -14.19 22.61
C ASN A 363 -4.18 -15.20 21.72
N ILE A 364 -4.65 -15.41 20.48
CA ILE A 364 -4.00 -16.25 19.46
C ILE A 364 -3.10 -15.40 18.55
N MET A 365 -3.59 -14.22 18.15
CA MET A 365 -2.98 -13.30 17.19
C MET A 365 -2.87 -11.88 17.79
N PRO A 366 -1.86 -11.64 18.65
CA PRO A 366 -1.72 -10.34 19.32
C PRO A 366 -1.25 -9.23 18.35
N SER A 367 -0.68 -9.60 17.22
CA SER A 367 -0.17 -8.67 16.20
C SER A 367 -1.07 -8.63 14.97
N VAL A 368 -1.37 -7.42 14.49
CA VAL A 368 -2.11 -7.21 13.24
C VAL A 368 -1.21 -7.42 12.03
N SER A 369 -1.81 -7.79 10.90
CA SER A 369 -1.11 -8.01 9.62
C SER A 369 -1.99 -7.52 8.47
N LEU A 370 -1.38 -7.03 7.40
CA LEU A 370 -2.10 -6.73 6.14
C LEU A 370 -2.27 -7.97 5.25
N ARG A 371 -1.73 -9.12 5.67
CA ARG A 371 -1.90 -10.40 4.98
C ARG A 371 -3.00 -11.20 5.67
N PRO A 372 -3.97 -11.75 4.94
CA PRO A 372 -4.98 -12.61 5.52
C PRO A 372 -4.33 -13.86 6.13
N THR A 373 -4.94 -14.36 7.19
CA THR A 373 -4.64 -15.68 7.72
C THR A 373 -5.26 -16.72 6.78
N ASN A 374 -4.59 -17.83 6.52
CA ASN A 374 -5.12 -18.96 5.72
C ASN A 374 -6.18 -19.77 6.52
N TRP A 375 -7.06 -19.07 7.23
CA TRP A 375 -8.14 -19.63 8.04
C TRP A 375 -9.44 -19.65 7.24
N ILE A 376 -10.02 -20.84 7.13
CA ILE A 376 -11.33 -21.01 6.52
C ILE A 376 -12.44 -20.80 7.56
N ARG A 377 -13.69 -20.89 7.12
CA ARG A 377 -14.88 -20.64 7.94
C ARG A 377 -14.84 -21.40 9.28
N GLU A 378 -14.53 -22.69 9.25
CA GLU A 378 -14.52 -23.57 10.41
C GLU A 378 -13.44 -23.15 11.42
N ASP A 379 -12.25 -22.76 10.92
CA ASP A 379 -11.17 -22.21 11.76
C ASP A 379 -11.67 -20.95 12.49
N VAL A 380 -12.33 -20.04 11.76
CA VAL A 380 -12.87 -18.79 12.33
C VAL A 380 -13.93 -19.09 13.38
N ILE A 381 -14.85 -20.02 13.13
CA ILE A 381 -15.90 -20.43 14.09
C ILE A 381 -15.27 -20.94 15.38
N PHE A 382 -14.33 -21.87 15.27
CA PHE A 382 -13.68 -22.50 16.40
C PHE A 382 -12.88 -21.51 17.25
N PHE A 383 -11.94 -20.78 16.64
CA PHE A 383 -11.02 -19.91 17.37
C PHE A 383 -11.68 -18.63 17.89
N SER A 384 -12.69 -18.10 17.18
CA SER A 384 -13.48 -17.00 17.71
C SER A 384 -14.44 -17.46 18.81
N GLN A 385 -14.72 -18.76 18.89
CA GLN A 385 -15.76 -19.36 19.72
C GLN A 385 -17.13 -18.70 19.50
N HIS A 386 -17.41 -18.30 18.26
CA HIS A 386 -18.69 -17.77 17.81
C HIS A 386 -19.28 -18.74 16.80
N GLY A 387 -20.22 -19.57 17.24
CA GLY A 387 -20.59 -20.78 16.52
C GLY A 387 -21.79 -21.53 17.09
N PRO A 388 -22.07 -22.73 16.58
CA PRO A 388 -23.13 -23.61 17.07
C PRO A 388 -22.74 -24.30 18.39
N PHE A 389 -22.18 -23.56 19.33
CA PHE A 389 -21.75 -24.07 20.63
C PHE A 389 -22.80 -23.71 21.68
N PRO A 390 -23.34 -24.66 22.46
CA PRO A 390 -24.33 -24.35 23.51
C PRO A 390 -23.91 -23.20 24.43
N ALA A 391 -22.64 -23.17 24.86
CA ALA A 391 -22.11 -22.07 25.68
C ALA A 391 -22.15 -20.70 24.98
N ASP A 392 -21.92 -20.66 23.67
CA ASP A 392 -22.04 -19.43 22.88
C ASP A 392 -23.51 -19.04 22.68
N LEU A 393 -24.38 -20.00 22.40
CA LEU A 393 -25.82 -19.77 22.19
C LEU A 393 -26.49 -19.22 23.47
N LYS A 394 -26.19 -19.77 24.64
CA LYS A 394 -26.67 -19.27 25.93
C LYS A 394 -26.22 -17.84 26.20
N ARG A 395 -24.94 -17.55 25.93
CA ARG A 395 -24.38 -16.19 26.06
C ARG A 395 -25.11 -15.15 25.20
N PHE A 396 -25.69 -15.56 24.08
CA PHE A 396 -26.47 -14.70 23.19
C PHE A 396 -27.99 -14.82 23.37
N HIS A 397 -28.46 -15.50 24.43
CA HIS A 397 -29.87 -15.73 24.71
C HIS A 397 -30.61 -16.43 23.56
N LEU A 398 -29.93 -17.37 22.89
CA LEU A 398 -30.48 -18.22 21.82
C LEU A 398 -30.76 -19.66 22.30
N SER A 399 -30.37 -19.99 23.53
CA SER A 399 -30.55 -21.27 24.20
C SER A 399 -30.61 -21.02 25.71
N ASP A 400 -31.38 -21.79 26.46
CA ASP A 400 -31.45 -21.71 27.92
C ASP A 400 -30.30 -22.47 28.61
N SER A 401 -29.66 -23.39 27.87
CA SER A 401 -28.59 -24.25 28.37
C SER A 401 -27.28 -24.07 27.61
N ASP A 402 -26.17 -24.16 28.35
CA ASP A 402 -24.78 -24.20 27.88
C ASP A 402 -24.22 -25.61 27.86
N TYR A 403 -25.02 -26.60 28.26
CA TYR A 403 -24.62 -28.00 28.24
C TYR A 403 -24.73 -28.60 26.83
N CYS A 404 -23.74 -29.43 26.52
CA CYS A 404 -23.80 -30.40 25.43
C CYS A 404 -24.66 -31.60 25.86
N SER A 405 -25.23 -32.31 24.89
CA SER A 405 -26.01 -33.53 25.12
C SER A 405 -25.23 -34.66 25.83
N CYS A 406 -23.90 -34.59 25.88
CA CYS A 406 -23.08 -35.51 26.67
C CYS A 406 -22.89 -35.09 28.14
N GLY A 407 -23.55 -34.01 28.59
CA GLY A 407 -23.50 -33.50 29.96
C GLY A 407 -22.35 -32.54 30.28
N GLY A 408 -21.39 -32.33 29.37
CA GLY A 408 -20.32 -31.34 29.53
C GLY A 408 -20.74 -29.93 29.10
N ILE A 409 -19.96 -28.89 29.43
CA ILE A 409 -20.22 -27.53 28.92
C ILE A 409 -19.84 -27.49 27.43
N GLY A 410 -20.79 -27.17 26.57
CA GLY A 410 -20.66 -27.17 25.11
C GLY A 410 -19.80 -26.02 24.57
N THR A 411 -18.51 -26.02 24.88
CA THR A 411 -17.49 -25.08 24.35
C THR A 411 -16.71 -25.69 23.20
N ALA A 412 -16.03 -24.85 22.41
CA ALA A 412 -15.11 -25.32 21.37
C ALA A 412 -14.01 -26.26 21.94
N LEU A 413 -13.47 -25.94 23.13
CA LEU A 413 -12.44 -26.76 23.78
C LEU A 413 -12.97 -28.13 24.20
N HIS A 414 -14.19 -28.18 24.72
CA HIS A 414 -14.85 -29.43 25.09
C HIS A 414 -15.00 -30.37 23.89
N TYR A 415 -15.49 -29.86 22.76
CA TYR A 415 -15.62 -30.65 21.53
C TYR A 415 -14.26 -31.10 20.96
N ALA A 416 -13.18 -30.36 21.24
CA ALA A 416 -11.85 -30.72 20.77
C ALA A 416 -11.10 -31.71 21.66
N THR A 417 -11.51 -31.91 22.92
CA THR A 417 -10.68 -32.62 23.90
C THR A 417 -11.42 -33.61 24.79
N GLU A 418 -12.75 -33.59 24.85
CA GLU A 418 -13.52 -34.35 25.86
C GLU A 418 -14.83 -34.96 25.34
N CYS A 419 -15.54 -34.29 24.43
CA CYS A 419 -16.88 -34.70 24.03
C CYS A 419 -16.88 -36.11 23.41
N ILE A 420 -17.72 -37.01 23.94
CA ILE A 420 -17.82 -38.40 23.48
C ILE A 420 -18.23 -38.51 22.00
N TYR A 421 -18.96 -37.52 21.47
CA TYR A 421 -19.43 -37.51 20.09
C TYR A 421 -18.34 -37.11 19.09
N THR A 422 -17.19 -36.60 19.55
CA THR A 422 -16.11 -36.10 18.69
C THR A 422 -14.76 -36.82 18.92
N VAL A 423 -14.78 -37.99 19.57
CA VAL A 423 -13.58 -38.76 19.97
C VAL A 423 -12.59 -38.97 18.82
N SER A 424 -13.09 -39.23 17.61
CA SER A 424 -12.28 -39.44 16.41
C SER A 424 -11.32 -38.28 16.08
N TRP A 425 -11.61 -37.06 16.54
CA TRP A 425 -10.82 -35.86 16.24
C TRP A 425 -10.21 -35.23 17.48
N HIS A 426 -10.23 -35.93 18.62
CA HIS A 426 -9.70 -35.39 19.85
C HIS A 426 -8.22 -35.01 19.72
N MET A 427 -7.90 -33.95 20.45
CA MET A 427 -6.55 -33.48 20.72
C MET A 427 -6.32 -33.56 22.23
N ARG A 428 -5.04 -33.63 22.63
CA ARG A 428 -4.69 -33.69 24.06
C ARG A 428 -5.23 -32.46 24.78
N LYS A 429 -6.03 -32.68 25.82
CA LYS A 429 -6.54 -31.61 26.69
C LYS A 429 -5.37 -30.85 27.33
N PRO A 430 -5.33 -29.51 27.23
CA PRO A 430 -4.32 -28.73 27.93
C PRO A 430 -4.63 -28.68 29.43
N ALA A 431 -3.60 -28.52 30.26
CA ALA A 431 -3.82 -28.06 31.62
C ALA A 431 -4.35 -26.61 31.60
N PRO A 432 -5.17 -26.18 32.58
CA PRO A 432 -5.87 -24.89 32.53
C PRO A 432 -4.97 -23.67 32.29
N ASN A 433 -3.75 -23.68 32.84
CA ASN A 433 -2.75 -22.62 32.68
C ASN A 433 -2.08 -22.56 31.30
N PHE A 434 -2.29 -23.56 30.44
CA PHE A 434 -1.69 -23.65 29.10
C PHE A 434 -2.73 -23.61 27.97
N GLU A 435 -4.00 -23.26 28.27
CA GLU A 435 -5.06 -23.22 27.25
C GLU A 435 -4.73 -22.24 26.12
N GLN A 436 -4.16 -21.07 26.45
CA GLN A 436 -3.80 -20.07 25.44
C GLN A 436 -2.67 -20.56 24.52
N GLU A 437 -1.61 -21.12 25.09
CA GLU A 437 -0.48 -21.68 24.36
C GLU A 437 -0.92 -22.86 23.50
N TRP A 438 -1.85 -23.67 24.01
CA TRP A 438 -2.49 -24.74 23.26
C TRP A 438 -3.25 -24.20 22.06
N LEU A 439 -4.09 -23.18 22.22
CA LEU A 439 -4.82 -22.54 21.12
C LEU A 439 -3.88 -21.98 20.05
N LYS A 440 -2.78 -21.33 20.45
CA LYS A 440 -1.75 -20.85 19.52
C LYS A 440 -1.11 -21.98 18.72
N ARG A 441 -0.74 -23.09 19.37
CA ARG A 441 -0.14 -24.25 18.71
C ARG A 441 -1.11 -24.90 17.73
N VAL A 442 -2.36 -25.09 18.16
CA VAL A 442 -3.43 -25.67 17.36
C VAL A 442 -3.76 -24.79 16.15
N ALA A 443 -3.80 -23.47 16.33
CA ALA A 443 -4.07 -22.53 15.25
C ALA A 443 -2.97 -22.47 14.18
N ASN A 444 -1.71 -22.68 14.58
CA ASN A 444 -0.56 -22.69 13.68
C ASN A 444 -0.27 -24.06 13.05
N ASN A 445 -0.91 -25.13 13.51
CA ASN A 445 -0.71 -26.49 12.99
C ASN A 445 -1.84 -26.89 12.01
N LEU A 446 -1.49 -27.25 10.78
CA LEU A 446 -2.48 -27.61 9.76
C LEU A 446 -3.25 -28.90 10.10
N VAL A 447 -2.59 -29.91 10.66
CA VAL A 447 -3.22 -31.20 11.03
C VAL A 447 -4.21 -30.99 12.18
N SER A 448 -3.85 -30.19 13.18
CA SER A 448 -4.77 -29.80 14.26
C SER A 448 -5.97 -29.02 13.73
N ARG A 449 -5.77 -28.11 12.76
CA ARG A 449 -6.88 -27.40 12.10
C ARG A 449 -7.74 -28.32 11.26
N GLN A 450 -7.20 -29.34 10.60
CA GLN A 450 -8.00 -30.35 9.91
C GLN A 450 -8.95 -31.08 10.87
N LYS A 451 -8.46 -31.50 12.05
CA LYS A 451 -9.32 -32.06 13.10
C LYS A 451 -10.42 -31.10 13.53
N ILE A 452 -10.10 -29.82 13.74
CA ILE A 452 -11.10 -28.78 14.06
C ILE A 452 -12.16 -28.67 12.97
N ARG A 453 -11.74 -28.64 11.70
CA ARG A 453 -12.66 -28.50 10.56
C ARG A 453 -13.66 -29.65 10.52
N GLU A 454 -13.20 -30.88 10.73
CA GLU A 454 -14.08 -32.05 10.81
C GLU A 454 -15.04 -31.96 12.00
N ILE A 455 -14.57 -31.53 13.18
CA ILE A 455 -15.43 -31.31 14.36
C ILE A 455 -16.55 -30.30 14.04
N ILE A 456 -16.20 -29.14 13.48
CA ILE A 456 -17.18 -28.09 13.16
C ILE A 456 -18.17 -28.56 12.09
N LYS A 457 -17.69 -29.28 11.08
CA LYS A 457 -18.51 -29.85 10.03
C LYS A 457 -19.50 -30.87 10.62
N PHE A 458 -19.01 -31.79 11.45
CA PHE A 458 -19.80 -32.79 12.14
C PHE A 458 -20.90 -32.16 13.01
N ILE A 459 -20.56 -31.14 13.82
CA ILE A 459 -21.55 -30.41 14.62
C ILE A 459 -22.59 -29.72 13.74
N SER A 460 -22.18 -29.15 12.60
CA SER A 460 -23.11 -28.45 11.72
C SER A 460 -24.05 -29.39 10.96
N GLU A 461 -23.60 -30.60 10.62
CA GLU A 461 -24.38 -31.63 9.93
C GLU A 461 -25.32 -32.38 10.89
N ASN A 462 -24.95 -32.48 12.17
CA ASN A 462 -25.68 -33.25 13.17
C ASN A 462 -26.24 -32.38 14.30
N ARG A 463 -26.80 -31.19 13.98
CA ARG A 463 -27.23 -30.20 14.98
C ARG A 463 -28.19 -30.74 16.04
N ASP A 464 -29.06 -31.66 15.65
CA ASP A 464 -30.06 -32.25 16.54
C ASP A 464 -29.40 -33.11 17.63
N LEU A 465 -28.24 -33.72 17.36
CA LEU A 465 -27.48 -34.47 18.36
C LEU A 465 -26.88 -33.57 19.45
N PHE A 466 -26.64 -32.29 19.15
CA PHE A 466 -25.90 -31.37 20.00
C PHE A 466 -26.77 -30.30 20.68
N ARG A 467 -28.10 -30.37 20.49
CA ARG A 467 -29.05 -29.55 21.23
C ARG A 467 -29.56 -30.35 22.43
N PRO A 468 -29.67 -29.73 23.63
CA PRO A 468 -30.40 -30.36 24.72
C PRO A 468 -31.85 -30.62 24.29
N PRO A 469 -32.47 -31.72 24.76
CA PRO A 469 -33.84 -32.07 24.44
C PRO A 469 -34.86 -30.99 24.83
#